data_AF-A0A1G0PC27-F1
#
_entry.id   AF-A0A1G0PC27-F1
#
_cell.length_a   1.000
_cell.length_b   1.000
_cell.length_c   1.000
_cell.angle_alpha   90.00
_cell.angle_beta   90.00
_cell.angle_gamma   90.00
#
_symmetry.space_group_name_H-M   'P 1'
#
loop_
_entity.id
_entity.type
_entity.pdbx_description
1 polymer ?
#
loop_
_entity_poly.entity_id
_entity_poly.type
_entity_poly.pdbx_seq_one_letter_code
_entity_poly.pdbx_strand_id
1 'polypeptide(L)'
;MLIIISLLISFGRTFPLVYDLMFYYFPFFDKFRVPSMILILVQLSFPVLAALGLHKIILLKKNNDLTSTNILKYSAFVFTGIFLISILLNGVISDWFTGRINDHVNSLRNGNQQLAQQFAALSEYITEMFTTDFTIAFAVLSISFWLIYAYWNSKISSQLMIAALVVITLFDLMRINSRGAKYNEAQNSDALFNQPDYITVIKNQNDKEPYRIFNVKRDGSLGSVNRNSNFNSYFLQQDFYGYSAVKPRSYQDFMDVIGPVNVNLWRMLNVKYIVADQQLGIQGLSLINAKEKSFVYRNDNALPRAYFVDSLATAENELQIIKNIEDFNYDPKKVMYTLESLKVDKPDSTASVNSLSYEDEKIVMEVNASGNNLLFLGDTYYPNGWFAYVDGNETEIHKINHGFRGIIVPQGKHKVEFVYAPVSFAVTKYIVLILSVLTILLLLFSVLKENKMLFKTSVNEPAN
;
A
#
# COMPACT_ATOMS: atom_id res chain seq x y z
N MET A 1 8.45 -12.24 26.83
CA MET A 1 9.11 -12.84 25.64
C MET A 1 8.60 -12.21 24.34
N LEU A 2 7.30 -12.27 24.04
CA LEU A 2 6.71 -11.74 22.80
C LEU A 2 7.11 -10.28 22.49
N ILE A 3 7.02 -9.38 23.48
CA ILE A 3 7.41 -7.97 23.34
C ILE A 3 8.87 -7.82 22.91
N ILE A 4 9.78 -8.51 23.61
CA ILE A 4 11.22 -8.40 23.38
C ILE A 4 11.55 -8.91 21.98
N ILE A 5 11.05 -10.09 21.60
CA ILE A 5 11.29 -10.68 20.28
C ILE A 5 10.75 -9.74 19.19
N SER A 6 9.51 -9.27 19.33
CA SER A 6 8.89 -8.37 18.35
C SER A 6 9.67 -7.05 18.22
N LEU A 7 10.13 -6.48 19.34
CA LEU A 7 10.95 -5.27 19.33
C LEU A 7 12.30 -5.49 18.62
N LEU A 8 12.99 -6.60 18.91
CA LEU A 8 14.25 -6.94 18.26
C LEU A 8 14.10 -7.13 16.75
N ILE A 9 13.03 -7.80 16.32
CA ILE A 9 12.71 -7.98 14.90
C ILE A 9 12.39 -6.64 14.22
N SER A 10 11.71 -5.72 14.92
CA SER A 10 11.28 -4.44 14.34
C SER A 10 12.41 -3.54 13.85
N PHE A 11 13.63 -3.75 14.35
CA PHE A 11 14.84 -3.05 13.90
C PHE A 11 15.27 -3.43 12.48
N GLY A 12 14.80 -4.56 11.94
CA GLY A 12 15.08 -4.96 10.57
C GLY A 12 16.58 -4.93 10.25
N ARG A 13 16.96 -4.18 9.21
CA ARG A 13 18.35 -4.04 8.78
C ARG A 13 19.32 -3.49 9.83
N THR A 14 18.85 -2.79 10.86
CA THR A 14 19.73 -2.28 11.93
C THR A 14 20.04 -3.34 12.98
N PHE A 15 19.31 -4.46 12.99
CA PHE A 15 19.59 -5.62 13.82
C PHE A 15 19.35 -6.93 13.02
N PRO A 16 20.20 -7.22 12.03
CA PRO A 16 19.98 -8.31 11.08
C PRO A 16 20.00 -9.69 11.74
N LEU A 17 20.71 -9.86 12.86
CA LEU A 17 20.87 -11.16 13.52
C LEU A 17 19.53 -11.87 13.80
N VAL A 18 18.54 -11.13 14.31
CA VAL A 18 17.21 -11.68 14.60
C VAL A 18 16.28 -11.53 13.40
N TYR A 19 16.38 -10.41 12.67
CA TYR A 19 15.51 -10.17 11.53
C TYR A 19 15.76 -11.15 10.38
N ASP A 20 17.02 -11.36 9.97
CA ASP A 20 17.38 -12.25 8.86
C ASP A 20 17.04 -13.70 9.19
N LEU A 21 17.21 -14.11 10.44
CA LEU A 21 16.77 -15.43 10.91
C LEU A 21 15.27 -15.63 10.68
N MET A 22 14.45 -14.61 10.97
CA MET A 22 13.01 -14.67 10.70
C MET A 22 12.71 -14.57 9.21
N PHE A 23 13.34 -13.64 8.50
CA PHE A 23 13.05 -13.37 7.09
C PHE A 23 13.39 -14.56 6.18
N TYR A 24 14.53 -15.21 6.37
CA TYR A 24 14.96 -16.30 5.50
C TYR A 24 14.41 -17.68 5.89
N TYR A 25 14.07 -17.89 7.18
CA TYR A 25 13.70 -19.23 7.68
C TYR A 25 12.29 -19.34 8.25
N PHE A 26 11.67 -18.24 8.70
CA PHE A 26 10.33 -18.31 9.30
C PHE A 26 9.25 -18.22 8.21
N PRO A 27 8.34 -19.21 8.10
CA PRO A 27 7.33 -19.23 7.05
C PRO A 27 6.50 -17.95 7.01
N PHE A 28 6.29 -17.44 5.79
CA PHE A 28 5.51 -16.22 5.49
C PHE A 28 6.07 -14.91 6.08
N PHE A 29 7.19 -14.95 6.79
CA PHE A 29 7.77 -13.73 7.36
C PHE A 29 8.26 -12.76 6.28
N ASP A 30 8.75 -13.32 5.17
CA ASP A 30 9.15 -12.60 3.96
C ASP A 30 8.00 -11.80 3.31
N LYS A 31 6.75 -12.02 3.74
CA LYS A 31 5.57 -11.27 3.27
C LYS A 31 5.31 -9.99 4.06
N PHE A 32 5.97 -9.78 5.21
CA PHE A 32 5.87 -8.50 5.92
C PHE A 32 6.57 -7.41 5.12
N ARG A 33 5.78 -6.42 4.66
CA ARG A 33 6.27 -5.32 3.83
C ARG A 33 7.33 -4.47 4.52
N VAL A 34 7.19 -4.25 5.83
CA VAL A 34 8.08 -3.40 6.62
C VAL A 34 8.34 -4.07 7.97
N PRO A 35 9.61 -4.21 8.41
CA PRO A 35 9.96 -4.86 9.68
C PRO A 35 9.21 -4.30 10.88
N SER A 36 8.99 -2.98 10.92
CA SER A 36 8.32 -2.30 12.03
C SER A 36 6.85 -2.69 12.23
N MET A 37 6.20 -3.30 11.24
CA MET A 37 4.80 -3.73 11.35
C MET A 37 4.60 -4.81 12.44
N ILE A 38 5.65 -5.54 12.80
CA ILE A 38 5.59 -6.52 13.91
C ILE A 38 5.33 -5.86 15.28
N LEU A 39 5.54 -4.54 15.40
CA LEU A 39 5.25 -3.80 16.63
C LEU A 39 3.77 -3.82 17.02
N ILE A 40 2.87 -4.26 16.14
CA ILE A 40 1.48 -4.56 16.51
C ILE A 40 1.40 -5.55 17.68
N LEU A 41 2.32 -6.52 17.76
CA LEU A 41 2.40 -7.48 18.87
C LEU A 41 2.83 -6.80 20.17
N VAL A 42 3.69 -5.77 20.08
CA VAL A 42 4.08 -4.95 21.21
C VAL A 42 2.87 -4.14 21.70
N GLN A 43 2.16 -3.48 20.79
CA GLN A 43 0.97 -2.68 21.07
C GLN A 43 -0.15 -3.51 21.71
N LEU A 44 -0.32 -4.78 21.33
CA LEU A 44 -1.28 -5.68 21.95
C LEU A 44 -0.81 -6.20 23.33
N SER A 45 0.48 -6.53 23.46
CA SER A 45 1.01 -7.19 24.66
C SER A 45 1.10 -6.26 25.87
N PHE A 46 1.43 -4.98 25.67
CA PHE A 46 1.59 -4.02 26.76
C PHE A 46 0.29 -3.76 27.55
N PRO A 47 -0.87 -3.50 26.91
CA PRO A 47 -2.15 -3.37 27.61
C PRO A 47 -2.54 -4.63 28.38
N VAL A 48 -2.30 -5.82 27.81
CA VAL A 48 -2.56 -7.10 28.50
C VAL A 48 -1.68 -7.24 29.74
N LEU A 49 -0.38 -6.94 29.64
CA LEU A 49 0.54 -6.95 30.79
C LEU A 49 0.16 -5.91 31.85
N ALA A 50 -0.29 -4.72 31.43
CA ALA A 50 -0.76 -3.69 32.36
C ALA A 50 -2.01 -4.17 33.13
N ALA A 51 -2.97 -4.80 32.44
CA ALA A 51 -4.16 -5.37 33.07
C ALA A 51 -3.80 -6.51 34.06
N LEU A 52 -2.89 -7.41 33.68
CA LEU A 52 -2.39 -8.46 34.57
C LEU A 52 -1.65 -7.88 35.79
N GLY A 53 -0.89 -6.81 35.60
CA GLY A 53 -0.21 -6.07 36.68
C GLY A 53 -1.21 -5.48 37.68
N LEU A 54 -2.24 -4.78 37.20
CA LEU A 54 -3.31 -4.24 38.04
C LEU A 54 -4.06 -5.35 38.78
N HIS A 55 -4.37 -6.46 38.11
CA HIS A 55 -5.02 -7.61 38.74
C HIS A 55 -4.17 -8.20 39.86
N LYS A 56 -2.85 -8.35 39.64
CA LYS A 56 -1.92 -8.84 40.66
C LYS A 56 -1.85 -7.91 41.87
N ILE A 57 -1.85 -6.59 41.67
CA ILE A 57 -1.88 -5.61 42.77
C ILE A 57 -3.15 -5.76 43.61
N ILE A 58 -4.31 -5.95 42.97
CA ILE A 58 -5.59 -6.17 43.66
C ILE A 58 -5.54 -7.45 44.51
N LEU A 59 -4.98 -8.55 43.96
CA LEU A 59 -4.82 -9.82 44.68
C LEU A 59 -3.86 -9.70 45.87
N LEU A 60 -2.70 -9.05 45.69
CA LEU A 60 -1.71 -8.87 46.75
C LEU A 60 -2.27 -8.05 47.92
N LYS A 61 -3.03 -6.99 47.60
CA LYS A 61 -3.73 -6.20 48.62
C LYS A 61 -4.74 -7.05 49.38
N LYS A 62 -5.53 -7.88 48.69
CA LYS A 62 -6.52 -8.78 49.32
C LYS A 62 -5.87 -9.81 50.25
N ASN A 63 -4.65 -10.24 49.94
CA ASN A 63 -3.90 -11.21 50.72
C ASN A 63 -3.03 -10.59 51.83
N ASN A 64 -3.13 -9.27 52.10
CA ASN A 64 -2.34 -8.54 53.09
C ASN A 64 -0.81 -8.69 52.93
N ASP A 65 -0.31 -8.83 51.70
CA ASP A 65 1.13 -8.91 51.45
C ASP A 65 1.77 -7.51 51.50
N LEU A 66 2.41 -7.20 52.64
CA LEU A 66 3.00 -5.89 52.91
C LEU A 66 4.29 -5.61 52.12
N THR A 67 4.92 -6.63 51.52
CA THR A 67 6.22 -6.48 50.82
C THR A 67 6.16 -5.47 49.66
N SER A 68 4.99 -5.31 49.03
CA SER A 68 4.79 -4.44 47.87
C SER A 68 4.53 -2.97 48.21
N THR A 69 4.30 -2.64 49.49
CA THR A 69 3.94 -1.28 49.92
C THR A 69 5.02 -0.26 49.56
N ASN A 70 6.28 -0.59 49.87
CA ASN A 70 7.41 0.29 49.58
C ASN A 70 7.63 0.44 48.08
N ILE A 71 7.47 -0.64 47.30
CA ILE A 71 7.64 -0.62 45.85
C ILE A 71 6.64 0.33 45.20
N LEU A 72 5.35 0.24 45.56
CA LEU A 72 4.31 1.11 45.01
C LEU A 72 4.51 2.57 45.43
N LYS A 73 4.85 2.81 46.71
CA LYS A 73 5.17 4.14 47.24
C LYS A 73 6.34 4.77 46.49
N TYR A 74 7.47 4.06 46.40
CA TYR A 74 8.66 4.58 45.74
C TYR A 74 8.44 4.76 44.24
N SER A 75 7.66 3.90 43.59
CA SER A 75 7.29 4.10 42.19
C SER A 75 6.54 5.41 41.99
N ALA A 76 5.55 5.71 42.83
CA ALA A 76 4.83 6.99 42.78
C ALA A 76 5.77 8.19 42.97
N PHE A 77 6.68 8.14 43.95
CA PHE A 77 7.68 9.20 44.15
C PHE A 77 8.67 9.32 43.00
N VAL A 78 9.14 8.21 42.41
CA VAL A 78 10.07 8.21 41.28
C VAL A 78 9.42 8.86 40.06
N PHE A 79 8.22 8.44 39.67
CA PHE A 79 7.53 9.04 38.52
C PHE A 79 7.12 10.50 38.77
N THR A 80 6.81 10.87 40.02
CA THR A 80 6.64 12.28 40.39
C THR A 80 7.94 13.06 40.25
N GLY A 81 9.05 12.52 40.72
CA GLY A 81 10.37 13.14 40.59
C GLY A 81 10.75 13.36 39.14
N ILE A 82 10.57 12.34 38.28
CA ILE A 82 10.85 12.45 36.84
C ILE A 82 9.92 13.47 36.18
N PHE A 83 8.63 13.50 36.55
CA PHE A 83 7.69 14.52 36.07
C PHE A 83 8.15 15.93 36.46
N LEU A 84 8.52 16.16 37.72
CA LEU A 84 9.04 17.46 38.17
C LEU A 84 10.34 17.84 37.45
N ILE A 85 11.25 16.89 37.25
CA ILE A 85 12.47 17.08 36.46
C ILE A 85 12.13 17.45 35.02
N SER A 86 11.12 16.81 34.40
CA SER A 86 10.69 17.12 33.04
C SER A 86 10.17 18.55 32.87
N ILE A 87 9.57 19.12 33.93
CA ILE A 87 9.16 20.53 33.98
C ILE A 87 10.37 21.44 34.22
N LEU A 88 11.15 21.15 35.26
CA LEU A 88 12.27 22.00 35.68
C LEU A 88 13.39 22.09 34.63
N LEU A 89 13.66 20.97 33.94
CA LEU A 89 14.66 20.88 32.88
C LEU A 89 14.06 20.98 31.48
N ASN A 90 12.81 21.46 31.34
CA ASN A 90 12.13 21.51 30.05
C ASN A 90 12.95 22.27 28.99
N GLY A 91 13.51 23.43 29.33
CA GLY A 91 14.38 24.20 28.43
C GLY A 91 15.64 23.44 28.01
N VAL A 92 16.30 22.76 28.95
CA VAL A 92 17.51 21.96 28.65
C VAL A 92 17.18 20.77 27.74
N ILE A 93 16.05 20.09 28.00
CA ILE A 93 15.57 18.98 27.17
C ILE A 93 15.20 19.49 25.77
N SER A 94 14.54 20.65 25.69
CA SER A 94 14.18 21.33 24.45
C SER A 94 15.44 21.65 23.63
N ASP A 95 16.41 22.35 24.20
CA ASP A 95 17.66 22.75 23.53
C ASP A 95 18.46 21.53 23.05
N TRP A 96 18.55 20.49 23.89
CA TRP A 96 19.19 19.23 23.51
C TRP A 96 18.52 18.61 22.28
N PHE A 97 17.19 18.53 22.29
CA PHE A 97 16.43 17.91 21.21
C PHE A 97 16.46 18.76 19.92
N THR A 98 16.30 20.08 20.02
CA THR A 98 16.48 21.01 18.90
C THR A 98 17.88 20.91 18.30
N GLY A 99 18.92 20.77 19.14
CA GLY A 99 20.29 20.52 18.69
C GLY A 99 20.38 19.28 17.80
N ARG A 100 19.73 18.17 18.19
CA ARG A 100 19.68 16.94 17.38
C ARG A 100 18.95 17.12 16.04
N ILE A 101 17.88 17.91 16.02
CA ILE A 101 17.18 18.25 14.76
C ILE A 101 18.09 19.08 13.87
N ASN A 102 18.78 20.08 14.43
CA ASN A 102 19.68 20.95 13.68
C ASN A 102 20.89 20.18 13.11
N ASP A 103 21.44 19.21 13.85
CA ASP A 103 22.46 18.30 13.33
C ASP A 103 21.96 17.54 12.10
N HIS A 104 20.72 17.05 12.16
CA HIS A 104 20.10 16.35 11.04
C HIS A 104 19.86 17.28 9.84
N VAL A 105 19.33 18.48 10.07
CA VAL A 105 19.17 19.53 9.06
C VAL A 105 20.50 19.83 8.37
N ASN A 106 21.58 19.99 9.15
CA ASN A 106 22.92 20.24 8.62
C ASN A 106 23.43 19.07 7.77
N SER A 107 23.14 17.82 8.17
CA SER A 107 23.51 16.64 7.39
C SER A 107 22.78 16.58 6.02
N LEU A 108 21.56 17.13 5.93
CA LEU A 108 20.78 17.15 4.70
C LEU A 108 21.20 18.25 3.72
N ARG A 109 21.82 19.34 4.19
CA ARG A 109 22.19 20.49 3.35
C ARG A 109 23.09 20.14 2.16
N ASN A 110 23.93 19.11 2.31
CA ASN A 110 24.87 18.68 1.28
C ASN A 110 24.25 17.76 0.21
N GLY A 111 23.04 17.23 0.43
CA GLY A 111 22.39 16.28 -0.49
C GLY A 111 20.97 16.64 -0.92
N ASN A 112 20.21 17.39 -0.10
CA ASN A 112 18.85 17.80 -0.39
C ASN A 112 18.48 19.09 0.35
N GLN A 113 18.85 20.24 -0.24
CA GLN A 113 18.63 21.55 0.37
C GLN A 113 17.14 21.86 0.63
N GLN A 114 16.25 21.44 -0.28
CA GLN A 114 14.82 21.66 -0.13
C GLN A 114 14.27 20.92 1.11
N LEU A 115 14.68 19.67 1.30
CA LEU A 115 14.29 18.90 2.48
C LEU A 115 14.90 19.49 3.76
N ALA A 116 16.16 19.94 3.72
CA ALA A 116 16.80 20.60 4.86
C ALA A 116 16.02 21.87 5.29
N GLN A 117 15.54 22.67 4.35
CA GLN A 117 14.71 23.84 4.62
C GLN A 117 13.36 23.46 5.24
N GLN A 118 12.71 22.39 4.75
CA GLN A 118 11.45 21.89 5.33
C GLN A 118 11.64 21.46 6.79
N PHE A 119 12.69 20.68 7.10
CA PHE A 119 12.97 20.27 8.47
C PHE A 119 13.34 21.45 9.37
N ALA A 120 14.10 22.41 8.87
CA ALA A 120 14.42 23.63 9.62
C ALA A 120 13.16 24.42 10.00
N ALA A 121 12.23 24.59 9.05
CA ALA A 121 10.95 25.27 9.28
C ALA A 121 10.04 24.55 10.29
N LEU A 122 10.20 23.23 10.45
CA LEU A 122 9.43 22.41 11.38
C LEU A 122 10.14 22.17 12.72
N SER A 123 11.39 22.62 12.89
CA SER A 123 12.24 22.27 14.04
C SER A 123 11.60 22.66 15.38
N GLU A 124 11.05 23.87 15.47
CA GLU A 124 10.35 24.37 16.66
C GLU A 124 9.10 23.53 16.97
N TYR A 125 8.26 23.29 15.96
CA TYR A 125 7.06 22.46 16.09
C TYR A 125 7.36 21.03 16.55
N ILE A 126 8.38 20.39 15.97
CA ILE A 126 8.79 19.03 16.34
C ILE A 126 9.33 19.01 17.77
N THR A 127 10.09 20.03 18.17
CA THR A 127 10.63 20.18 19.53
C THR A 127 9.52 20.36 20.54
N GLU A 128 8.60 21.29 20.30
CA GLU A 128 7.45 21.56 21.18
C GLU A 128 6.59 20.31 21.34
N MET A 129 6.33 19.60 20.24
CA MET A 129 5.59 18.34 20.26
C MET A 129 6.27 17.30 21.17
N PHE A 130 7.58 17.12 21.01
CA PHE A 130 8.37 16.19 21.83
C PHE A 130 8.35 16.56 23.31
N THR A 131 8.68 17.81 23.66
CA THR A 131 8.79 18.23 25.07
C THR A 131 7.44 18.22 25.78
N THR A 132 6.39 18.60 25.08
CA THR A 132 5.01 18.54 25.60
C THR A 132 4.57 17.09 25.83
N ASP A 133 4.87 16.17 24.91
CA ASP A 133 4.57 14.75 25.06
C ASP A 133 5.35 14.10 26.18
N PHE A 134 6.64 14.39 26.25
CA PHE A 134 7.52 13.91 27.30
C PHE A 134 6.97 14.31 28.68
N THR A 135 6.60 15.58 28.85
CA THR A 135 6.05 16.11 30.11
C THR A 135 4.70 15.47 30.45
N ILE A 136 3.78 15.39 29.48
CA ILE A 136 2.44 14.82 29.71
C ILE A 136 2.50 13.31 30.00
N ALA A 137 3.37 12.56 29.32
CA ALA A 137 3.56 11.14 29.59
C ALA A 137 3.98 10.89 31.05
N PHE A 138 4.94 11.66 31.57
CA PHE A 138 5.35 11.53 32.97
C PHE A 138 4.29 12.05 33.96
N ALA A 139 3.51 13.06 33.59
CA ALA A 139 2.35 13.48 34.38
C ALA A 139 1.32 12.34 34.51
N VAL A 140 0.96 11.71 33.39
CA VAL A 140 0.03 10.58 33.32
C VAL A 140 0.54 9.39 34.13
N LEU A 141 1.83 9.05 34.02
CA LEU A 141 2.45 7.99 34.81
C LEU A 141 2.43 8.32 36.31
N SER A 142 2.80 9.54 36.69
CA SER A 142 2.77 10.00 38.08
C SER A 142 1.36 9.86 38.69
N ILE A 143 0.33 10.38 38.01
CA ILE A 143 -1.07 10.27 38.46
C ILE A 143 -1.49 8.81 38.56
N SER A 144 -1.13 7.98 37.58
CA SER A 144 -1.48 6.55 37.56
C SER A 144 -0.89 5.80 38.77
N PHE A 145 0.38 6.02 39.09
CA PHE A 145 1.00 5.40 40.27
C PHE A 145 0.45 5.95 41.60
N TRP A 146 0.08 7.22 41.67
CA TRP A 146 -0.60 7.77 42.84
C TRP A 146 -2.01 7.20 43.03
N LEU A 147 -2.76 6.96 41.97
CA LEU A 147 -4.06 6.26 42.04
C LEU A 147 -3.89 4.84 42.56
N ILE A 148 -2.90 4.11 42.06
CA ILE A 148 -2.57 2.75 42.52
C ILE A 148 -2.18 2.77 44.00
N TYR A 149 -1.35 3.73 44.43
CA TYR A 149 -0.96 3.87 45.83
C TYR A 149 -2.11 4.32 46.75
N ALA A 150 -3.02 5.17 46.26
CA ALA A 150 -4.23 5.56 46.98
C ALA A 150 -5.15 4.35 47.18
N TYR A 151 -5.31 3.51 46.15
CA TYR A 151 -5.99 2.23 46.27
C TYR A 151 -5.29 1.33 47.29
N TRP A 152 -3.97 1.20 47.23
CA TRP A 152 -3.19 0.37 48.17
C TRP A 152 -3.44 0.75 49.63
N ASN A 153 -3.52 2.04 49.93
CA ASN A 153 -3.82 2.57 51.27
C ASN A 153 -5.32 2.67 51.60
N SER A 154 -6.18 2.01 50.81
CA SER A 154 -7.64 1.97 51.01
C SER A 154 -8.32 3.35 51.00
N LYS A 155 -7.71 4.36 50.34
CA LYS A 155 -8.35 5.67 50.14
C LYS A 155 -9.39 5.68 49.03
N ILE A 156 -9.29 4.76 48.07
CA ILE A 156 -10.22 4.58 46.96
C ILE A 156 -10.53 3.09 46.72
N SER A 157 -11.65 2.80 46.08
CA SER A 157 -12.02 1.43 45.68
C SER A 157 -11.25 0.97 44.43
N SER A 158 -11.20 -0.35 44.19
CA SER A 158 -10.57 -0.90 42.98
C SER A 158 -11.31 -0.48 41.72
N GLN A 159 -12.65 -0.38 41.77
CA GLN A 159 -13.47 0.08 40.65
C GLN A 159 -13.14 1.53 40.28
N LEU A 160 -13.00 2.41 41.28
CA LEU A 160 -12.66 3.82 41.03
C LEU A 160 -11.24 3.97 40.48
N MET A 161 -10.27 3.22 41.01
CA MET A 161 -8.91 3.18 40.47
C MET A 161 -8.90 2.76 38.99
N ILE A 162 -9.58 1.65 38.66
CA ILE A 162 -9.66 1.14 37.28
C ILE A 162 -10.34 2.16 36.36
N ALA A 163 -11.49 2.71 36.77
CA ALA A 163 -12.21 3.71 35.99
C ALA A 163 -11.36 4.95 35.73
N ALA A 164 -10.65 5.47 36.74
CA ALA A 164 -9.76 6.61 36.59
C ALA A 164 -8.59 6.32 35.63
N LEU A 165 -7.97 5.13 35.71
CA LEU A 165 -6.90 4.73 34.80
C LEU A 165 -7.41 4.60 33.35
N VAL A 166 -8.62 4.08 33.14
CA VAL A 166 -9.25 4.03 31.82
C VAL A 166 -9.47 5.44 31.28
N VAL A 167 -10.03 6.36 32.09
CA VAL A 167 -10.26 7.75 31.67
C VAL A 167 -8.94 8.46 31.32
N ILE A 168 -7.89 8.28 32.13
CA ILE A 168 -6.56 8.86 31.86
C ILE A 168 -5.98 8.30 30.56
N THR A 169 -6.11 7.00 30.33
CA THR A 169 -5.63 6.35 29.10
C THR A 169 -6.41 6.86 27.88
N LEU A 170 -7.73 6.99 27.97
CA LEU A 170 -8.56 7.55 26.91
C LEU A 170 -8.20 9.01 26.63
N PHE A 171 -7.97 9.81 27.67
CA PHE A 171 -7.51 11.18 27.51
C PHE A 171 -6.19 11.26 26.74
N ASP A 172 -5.20 10.44 27.10
CA ASP A 172 -3.90 10.41 26.41
C ASP A 172 -4.05 9.97 24.94
N LEU A 173 -4.80 8.90 24.69
CA LEU A 173 -5.08 8.42 23.33
C LEU A 173 -5.83 9.47 22.50
N MET A 174 -6.85 10.12 23.07
CA MET A 174 -7.60 11.18 22.38
C MET A 174 -6.73 12.39 22.08
N ARG A 175 -5.86 12.80 23.02
CA ARG A 175 -4.90 13.90 22.82
C ARG A 175 -3.99 13.61 21.63
N ILE A 176 -3.38 12.42 21.59
CA ILE A 176 -2.50 12.02 20.48
C ILE A 176 -3.30 11.93 19.17
N ASN A 177 -4.47 11.29 19.18
CA ASN A 177 -5.31 11.14 17.99
C ASN A 177 -5.82 12.49 17.45
N SER A 178 -6.09 13.46 18.33
CA SER A 178 -6.58 14.80 17.94
C SER A 178 -5.55 15.67 17.21
N ARG A 179 -4.26 15.29 17.27
CA ARG A 179 -3.19 15.93 16.49
C ARG A 179 -3.10 15.40 15.07
N GLY A 180 -3.77 14.27 14.78
CA GLY A 180 -3.88 13.72 13.44
C GLY A 180 -4.42 14.76 12.46
N ALA A 181 -4.16 14.54 11.16
CA ALA A 181 -4.36 15.50 10.09
C ALA A 181 -5.62 16.36 10.25
N LYS A 182 -5.43 17.59 10.76
CA LYS A 182 -6.41 18.65 10.56
C LYS A 182 -6.36 18.95 9.07
N TYR A 183 -7.42 18.59 8.36
CA TYR A 183 -7.59 18.97 6.97
C TYR A 183 -7.74 20.49 6.94
N ASN A 184 -6.62 21.17 6.74
CA ASN A 184 -6.66 22.52 6.22
C ASN A 184 -6.99 22.35 4.74
N GLU A 185 -8.22 22.68 4.35
CA GLU A 185 -8.53 22.84 2.94
C GLU A 185 -7.50 23.81 2.36
N ALA A 186 -6.58 23.28 1.56
CA ALA A 186 -5.71 24.11 0.78
C ALA A 186 -6.62 24.99 -0.09
N GLN A 187 -6.40 26.31 -0.08
CA GLN A 187 -7.10 27.20 -0.99
C GLN A 187 -6.97 26.65 -2.41
N ASN A 188 -8.11 26.46 -3.08
CA ASN A 188 -8.21 25.90 -4.44
C ASN A 188 -7.83 24.42 -4.60
N SER A 189 -8.07 23.58 -3.59
CA SER A 189 -7.92 22.11 -3.75
C SER A 189 -8.76 21.56 -4.92
N ASP A 190 -9.96 22.10 -5.14
CA ASP A 190 -10.82 21.77 -6.30
C ASP A 190 -10.12 22.03 -7.64
N ALA A 191 -9.28 23.06 -7.72
CA ALA A 191 -8.57 23.39 -8.94
C ALA A 191 -7.54 22.32 -9.34
N LEU A 192 -7.07 21.49 -8.39
CA LEU A 192 -6.18 20.36 -8.67
C LEU A 192 -6.89 19.22 -9.41
N PHE A 193 -8.22 19.15 -9.32
CA PHE A 193 -9.06 18.12 -9.94
C PHE A 193 -9.80 18.63 -11.18
N ASN A 194 -9.60 19.89 -11.56
CA ASN A 194 -10.12 20.41 -12.82
C ASN A 194 -9.58 19.57 -13.98
N GLN A 195 -10.49 19.16 -14.88
CA GLN A 195 -10.12 18.38 -16.06
C GLN A 195 -9.13 19.18 -16.92
N PRO A 196 -7.91 18.68 -17.16
CA PRO A 196 -6.95 19.36 -18.00
C PRO A 196 -7.42 19.47 -19.45
N ASP A 197 -7.04 20.54 -20.14
CA ASP A 197 -7.37 20.76 -21.56
C ASP A 197 -7.00 19.58 -22.45
N TYR A 198 -5.86 18.91 -22.18
CA TYR A 198 -5.44 17.75 -22.99
C TYR A 198 -6.40 16.57 -22.87
N ILE A 199 -7.05 16.36 -21.73
CA ILE A 199 -8.07 15.31 -21.57
C ILE A 199 -9.29 15.66 -22.41
N THR A 200 -9.72 16.92 -22.40
CA THR A 200 -10.85 17.39 -23.21
C THR A 200 -10.57 17.19 -24.71
N VAL A 201 -9.38 17.57 -25.18
CA VAL A 201 -8.94 17.36 -26.58
C VAL A 201 -8.97 15.89 -26.97
N ILE A 202 -8.48 15.00 -26.08
CA ILE A 202 -8.44 13.56 -26.31
C ILE A 202 -9.85 12.97 -26.36
N LYS A 203 -10.73 13.32 -25.40
CA LYS A 203 -12.12 12.85 -25.38
C LYS A 203 -12.89 13.25 -26.64
N ASN A 204 -12.61 14.44 -27.20
CA ASN A 204 -13.22 14.92 -28.44
C ASN A 204 -12.82 14.11 -29.69
N GLN A 205 -11.83 13.21 -29.60
CA GLN A 205 -11.51 12.28 -30.69
C GLN A 205 -12.54 11.14 -30.81
N ASN A 206 -13.43 10.96 -29.82
CA ASN A 206 -14.53 10.00 -29.82
C ASN A 206 -14.09 8.53 -30.08
N ASP A 207 -12.99 8.13 -29.45
CA ASP A 207 -12.51 6.76 -29.51
C ASP A 207 -13.47 5.78 -28.84
N LYS A 208 -13.79 4.70 -29.55
CA LYS A 208 -14.69 3.64 -29.07
C LYS A 208 -13.96 2.51 -28.34
N GLU A 209 -12.71 2.29 -28.72
CA GLU A 209 -11.84 1.24 -28.17
C GLU A 209 -10.95 1.82 -27.05
N PRO A 210 -10.56 1.00 -26.06
CA PRO A 210 -9.66 1.46 -25.00
C PRO A 210 -8.32 1.94 -25.56
N TYR A 211 -7.79 2.98 -24.94
CA TYR A 211 -6.47 3.54 -25.25
C TYR A 211 -5.73 3.96 -23.97
N ARG A 212 -4.41 3.97 -24.03
CA ARG A 212 -3.56 4.59 -22.99
C ARG A 212 -3.12 5.99 -23.39
N ILE A 213 -3.00 6.85 -22.39
CA ILE A 213 -2.37 8.17 -22.47
C ILE A 213 -0.99 8.08 -21.82
N PHE A 214 -0.01 8.75 -22.42
CA PHE A 214 1.27 8.99 -21.76
C PHE A 214 1.57 10.49 -21.66
N ASN A 215 1.59 10.99 -20.43
CA ASN A 215 1.95 12.38 -20.15
C ASN A 215 3.46 12.47 -19.84
N VAL A 216 4.23 12.97 -20.81
CA VAL A 216 5.69 13.13 -20.75
C VAL A 216 6.13 14.53 -20.31
N LYS A 217 5.19 15.39 -19.87
CA LYS A 217 5.52 16.72 -19.35
C LYS A 217 6.54 16.63 -18.23
N ARG A 218 7.43 17.61 -18.16
CA ARG A 218 8.44 17.80 -17.09
C ARG A 218 8.22 19.08 -16.30
N ASP A 219 7.12 19.78 -16.55
CA ASP A 219 6.68 21.02 -15.89
C ASP A 219 6.28 20.87 -14.41
N GLY A 220 6.24 19.66 -13.86
CA GLY A 220 5.86 19.40 -12.47
C GLY A 220 4.34 19.49 -12.21
N SER A 221 3.52 19.56 -13.26
CA SER A 221 2.06 19.45 -13.17
C SER A 221 1.62 18.07 -12.69
N LEU A 222 0.39 17.93 -12.18
CA LEU A 222 -0.16 16.63 -11.83
C LEU A 222 -0.30 15.75 -13.09
N GLY A 223 0.06 14.48 -12.98
CA GLY A 223 0.10 13.55 -14.11
C GLY A 223 1.35 13.65 -14.99
N SER A 224 2.18 14.67 -14.83
CA SER A 224 3.52 14.75 -15.45
C SER A 224 4.39 13.56 -15.02
N VAL A 225 5.43 13.20 -15.78
CA VAL A 225 6.22 11.98 -15.56
C VAL A 225 6.78 11.86 -14.13
N ASN A 226 7.14 12.98 -13.50
CA ASN A 226 7.68 13.03 -12.14
C ASN A 226 6.60 13.12 -11.04
N ARG A 227 5.34 13.35 -11.41
CA ARG A 227 4.19 13.46 -10.49
C ARG A 227 2.98 12.67 -10.99
N ASN A 228 3.23 11.51 -11.60
CA ASN A 228 2.19 10.66 -12.13
C ASN A 228 1.79 9.59 -11.09
N SER A 229 0.72 9.86 -10.35
CA SER A 229 0.04 8.90 -9.47
C SER A 229 -1.23 8.36 -10.13
N ASN A 230 -1.15 7.98 -11.40
CA ASN A 230 -2.28 7.64 -12.29
C ASN A 230 -3.30 8.78 -12.39
N PHE A 231 -2.82 10.01 -12.56
CA PHE A 231 -3.68 11.21 -12.52
C PHE A 231 -4.80 11.16 -13.57
N ASN A 232 -4.56 10.54 -14.72
CA ASN A 232 -5.57 10.48 -15.78
C ASN A 232 -6.75 9.56 -15.41
N SER A 233 -6.57 8.64 -14.44
CA SER A 233 -7.63 7.75 -13.95
C SER A 233 -8.78 8.50 -13.27
N TYR A 234 -8.53 9.67 -12.66
CA TYR A 234 -9.59 10.54 -12.13
C TYR A 234 -10.60 10.98 -13.20
N PHE A 235 -10.17 11.01 -14.46
CA PHE A 235 -11.00 11.38 -15.61
C PHE A 235 -11.44 10.16 -16.43
N LEU A 236 -11.34 8.97 -15.84
CA LEU A 236 -11.64 7.67 -16.45
C LEU A 236 -10.80 7.40 -17.70
N GLN A 237 -9.53 7.82 -17.68
CA GLN A 237 -8.58 7.59 -18.77
C GLN A 237 -7.45 6.69 -18.29
N GLN A 238 -7.04 5.74 -19.13
CA GLN A 238 -6.00 4.78 -18.76
C GLN A 238 -4.61 5.39 -18.94
N ASP A 239 -3.76 5.24 -17.93
CA ASP A 239 -2.38 5.70 -17.95
C ASP A 239 -1.43 4.61 -18.45
N PHE A 240 -0.48 4.98 -19.31
CA PHE A 240 0.65 4.12 -19.67
C PHE A 240 1.66 4.00 -18.53
N TYR A 241 1.97 5.13 -17.92
CA TYR A 241 2.97 5.24 -16.86
C TYR A 241 2.30 5.79 -15.60
N GLY A 242 2.77 5.39 -14.43
CA GLY A 242 2.18 5.85 -13.17
C GLY A 242 2.59 4.99 -11.98
N TYR A 243 1.91 5.23 -10.86
CA TYR A 243 2.20 4.59 -9.59
C TYR A 243 1.27 3.40 -9.34
N SER A 244 1.83 2.26 -8.96
CA SER A 244 1.07 1.17 -8.36
C SER A 244 1.83 0.63 -7.17
N ALA A 245 1.14 0.45 -6.04
CA ALA A 245 1.72 -0.17 -4.85
C ALA A 245 2.07 -1.65 -5.06
N VAL A 246 1.52 -2.27 -6.12
CA VAL A 246 1.70 -3.68 -6.49
C VAL A 246 2.15 -3.81 -7.95
N LYS A 247 3.08 -2.96 -8.38
CA LYS A 247 3.65 -3.00 -9.74
C LYS A 247 4.35 -4.35 -9.99
N PRO A 248 3.94 -5.13 -11.01
CA PRO A 248 4.62 -6.39 -11.34
C PRO A 248 6.10 -6.16 -11.67
N ARG A 249 6.97 -7.06 -11.20
CA ARG A 249 8.43 -6.96 -11.45
C ARG A 249 8.73 -6.89 -12.95
N SER A 250 8.05 -7.69 -13.77
CA SER A 250 8.20 -7.68 -15.22
C SER A 250 7.94 -6.31 -15.87
N TYR A 251 6.96 -5.56 -15.37
CA TYR A 251 6.68 -4.21 -15.85
C TYR A 251 7.72 -3.20 -15.34
N GLN A 252 8.27 -3.41 -14.14
CA GLN A 252 9.38 -2.61 -13.63
C GLN A 252 10.67 -2.87 -14.44
N ASP A 253 10.93 -4.11 -14.86
CA ASP A 253 12.10 -4.46 -15.68
C ASP A 253 12.11 -3.69 -17.01
N PHE A 254 10.95 -3.54 -17.67
CA PHE A 254 10.83 -2.65 -18.84
C PHE A 254 11.22 -1.21 -18.55
N MET A 255 10.77 -0.69 -17.41
CA MET A 255 11.04 0.70 -17.02
C MET A 255 12.50 0.92 -16.60
N ASP A 256 13.14 -0.10 -16.00
CA ASP A 256 14.54 -0.06 -15.58
C ASP A 256 15.50 -0.18 -16.77
N VAL A 257 15.16 -1.01 -17.78
CA VAL A 257 16.05 -1.31 -18.92
C VAL A 257 15.78 -0.38 -20.11
N ILE A 258 14.54 -0.29 -20.57
CA ILE A 258 14.17 0.49 -21.78
C ILE A 258 13.83 1.93 -21.40
N GLY A 259 13.21 2.13 -20.23
CA GLY A 259 12.65 3.40 -19.83
C GLY A 259 11.27 3.68 -20.45
N PRO A 260 10.58 4.74 -20.00
CA PRO A 260 9.21 5.02 -20.40
C PRO A 260 9.10 5.69 -21.78
N VAL A 261 10.21 6.18 -22.35
CA VAL A 261 10.24 6.89 -23.64
C VAL A 261 10.80 5.97 -24.73
N ASN A 262 9.96 5.06 -25.21
CA ASN A 262 10.30 4.15 -26.29
C ASN A 262 9.10 3.96 -27.23
N VAL A 263 9.29 4.29 -28.51
CA VAL A 263 8.21 4.28 -29.51
C VAL A 263 7.64 2.87 -29.74
N ASN A 264 8.47 1.82 -29.69
CA ASN A 264 8.01 0.46 -29.87
C ASN A 264 7.16 0.00 -28.68
N LEU A 265 7.53 0.38 -27.47
CA LEU A 265 6.75 0.13 -26.27
C LEU A 265 5.39 0.87 -26.32
N TRP A 266 5.39 2.12 -26.77
CA TRP A 266 4.16 2.89 -26.97
C TRP A 266 3.23 2.27 -28.01
N ARG A 267 3.80 1.81 -29.13
CA ARG A 267 3.06 1.10 -30.18
C ARG A 267 2.46 -0.19 -29.66
N MET A 268 3.27 -1.05 -29.04
CA MET A 268 2.88 -2.36 -28.50
C MET A 268 1.79 -2.25 -27.43
N LEU A 269 1.89 -1.25 -26.55
CA LEU A 269 1.02 -1.11 -25.38
C LEU A 269 -0.12 -0.13 -25.59
N ASN A 270 -0.44 0.17 -26.85
CA ASN A 270 -1.63 0.94 -27.23
C ASN A 270 -1.65 2.33 -26.56
N VAL A 271 -0.48 2.98 -26.53
CA VAL A 271 -0.34 4.39 -26.15
C VAL A 271 -0.72 5.22 -27.35
N LYS A 272 -1.99 5.62 -27.40
CA LYS A 272 -2.58 6.34 -28.52
C LYS A 272 -2.35 7.85 -28.43
N TYR A 273 -2.30 8.39 -27.21
CA TYR A 273 -2.13 9.82 -26.99
C TYR A 273 -0.91 10.11 -26.14
N ILE A 274 -0.12 11.09 -26.58
CA ILE A 274 1.07 11.55 -25.87
C ILE A 274 0.90 13.04 -25.60
N VAL A 275 1.18 13.44 -24.37
CA VAL A 275 1.07 14.84 -23.93
C VAL A 275 2.43 15.33 -23.50
N ALA A 276 2.89 16.43 -24.08
CA ALA A 276 4.21 17.01 -23.81
C ALA A 276 4.12 18.50 -23.49
N ASP A 277 5.14 19.03 -22.83
CA ASP A 277 5.33 20.45 -22.53
C ASP A 277 6.21 21.17 -23.57
N GLN A 278 6.73 20.42 -24.53
CA GLN A 278 7.55 20.88 -25.65
C GLN A 278 7.14 20.15 -26.94
N GLN A 279 7.51 20.71 -28.08
CA GLN A 279 7.24 20.07 -29.36
C GLN A 279 8.11 18.82 -29.52
N LEU A 280 7.50 17.70 -29.92
CA LEU A 280 8.19 16.43 -30.14
C LEU A 280 8.50 16.26 -31.62
N GLY A 281 9.76 15.99 -31.96
CA GLY A 281 10.21 15.67 -33.31
C GLY A 281 10.20 14.17 -33.64
N ILE A 282 9.23 13.42 -33.10
CA ILE A 282 9.18 11.96 -33.22
C ILE A 282 8.30 11.58 -34.41
N GLN A 283 8.82 10.76 -35.33
CA GLN A 283 8.06 10.27 -36.47
C GLN A 283 6.87 9.39 -36.04
N GLY A 284 5.75 9.51 -36.75
CA GLY A 284 4.51 8.79 -36.43
C GLY A 284 3.64 9.43 -35.35
N LEU A 285 4.03 10.63 -34.86
CA LEU A 285 3.19 11.45 -33.99
C LEU A 285 2.56 12.60 -34.77
N SER A 286 1.23 12.64 -34.83
CA SER A 286 0.47 13.75 -35.39
C SER A 286 0.07 14.72 -34.28
N LEU A 287 0.45 15.99 -34.40
CA LEU A 287 0.05 17.03 -33.46
C LEU A 287 -1.45 17.32 -33.63
N ILE A 288 -2.25 17.08 -32.59
CA ILE A 288 -3.71 17.33 -32.59
C ILE A 288 -4.09 18.62 -31.89
N ASN A 289 -3.28 19.08 -30.93
CA ASN A 289 -3.49 20.35 -30.26
C ASN A 289 -2.19 20.93 -29.71
N ALA A 290 -2.04 22.25 -29.80
CA ALA A 290 -0.96 23.00 -29.16
C ALA A 290 -1.54 24.24 -28.51
N LYS A 291 -1.60 24.27 -27.17
CA LYS A 291 -2.10 25.41 -26.39
C LYS A 291 -1.28 25.57 -25.12
N GLU A 292 -0.86 26.80 -24.80
CA GLU A 292 -0.24 27.16 -23.50
C GLU A 292 0.90 26.21 -23.04
N LYS A 293 1.83 25.86 -23.95
CA LYS A 293 2.90 24.87 -23.70
C LYS A 293 2.39 23.47 -23.33
N SER A 294 1.20 23.10 -23.79
CA SER A 294 0.67 21.74 -23.75
C SER A 294 0.46 21.28 -25.20
N PHE A 295 1.25 20.32 -25.62
CA PHE A 295 1.19 19.71 -26.94
C PHE A 295 0.58 18.31 -26.80
N VAL A 296 -0.49 18.06 -27.54
CA VAL A 296 -1.17 16.76 -27.57
C VAL A 296 -0.93 16.14 -28.92
N TYR A 297 -0.41 14.92 -28.91
CA TYR A 297 -0.12 14.13 -30.11
C TYR A 297 -0.98 12.88 -30.13
N ARG A 298 -1.43 12.51 -31.34
CA ARG A 298 -1.91 11.17 -31.65
C ARG A 298 -0.75 10.34 -32.18
N ASN A 299 -0.53 9.17 -31.59
CA ASN A 299 0.40 8.17 -32.11
C ASN A 299 -0.30 7.36 -33.21
N ASP A 300 0.02 7.67 -34.46
CA ASP A 300 -0.60 7.03 -35.63
C ASP A 300 -0.15 5.58 -35.80
N ASN A 301 0.94 5.19 -35.15
CA ASN A 301 1.48 3.84 -35.17
C ASN A 301 1.01 2.98 -33.99
N ALA A 302 0.16 3.52 -33.10
CA ALA A 302 -0.36 2.79 -31.95
C ALA A 302 -1.13 1.54 -32.40
N LEU A 303 -0.75 0.37 -31.89
CA LEU A 303 -1.51 -0.85 -32.11
C LEU A 303 -2.76 -0.86 -31.22
N PRO A 304 -3.81 -1.62 -31.57
CA PRO A 304 -4.94 -1.85 -30.69
C PRO A 304 -4.49 -2.50 -29.38
N ARG A 305 -5.33 -2.43 -28.34
CA ARG A 305 -5.05 -3.07 -27.04
C ARG A 305 -4.88 -4.59 -27.16
N ALA A 306 -5.60 -5.22 -28.09
CA ALA A 306 -5.50 -6.64 -28.43
C ALA A 306 -5.37 -6.82 -29.95
N TYR A 307 -4.46 -7.67 -30.42
CA TYR A 307 -4.26 -7.92 -31.85
C TYR A 307 -3.55 -9.25 -32.13
N PHE A 308 -3.72 -9.78 -33.34
CA PHE A 308 -2.97 -10.95 -33.82
C PHE A 308 -1.57 -10.55 -34.30
N VAL A 309 -0.58 -11.38 -33.96
CA VAL A 309 0.84 -11.16 -34.25
C VAL A 309 1.31 -12.11 -35.35
N ASP A 310 2.19 -11.65 -36.24
CA ASP A 310 2.66 -12.48 -37.37
C ASP A 310 3.44 -13.74 -36.94
N SER A 311 4.22 -13.64 -35.86
CA SER A 311 5.08 -14.74 -35.40
C SER A 311 5.42 -14.63 -33.92
N LEU A 312 5.75 -15.79 -33.34
CA LEU A 312 6.24 -15.93 -31.97
C LEU A 312 7.62 -16.61 -32.02
N ALA A 313 8.63 -15.94 -31.48
CA ALA A 313 10.00 -16.43 -31.42
C ALA A 313 10.36 -16.85 -29.98
N THR A 314 11.13 -17.92 -29.85
CA THR A 314 11.67 -18.32 -28.56
C THR A 314 12.96 -17.55 -28.27
N ALA A 315 13.09 -17.04 -27.04
CA ALA A 315 14.31 -16.41 -26.52
C ALA A 315 14.98 -17.30 -25.47
N GLU A 316 16.27 -17.11 -25.24
CA GLU A 316 17.05 -17.88 -24.27
C GLU A 316 16.74 -17.48 -22.82
N ASN A 317 16.46 -16.19 -22.60
CA ASN A 317 16.18 -15.64 -21.28
C ASN A 317 15.40 -14.32 -21.37
N GLU A 318 14.85 -13.92 -20.22
CA GLU A 318 14.01 -12.73 -20.06
C GLU A 318 14.73 -11.42 -20.45
N LEU A 319 16.03 -11.30 -20.16
CA LEU A 319 16.80 -10.10 -20.51
C LEU A 319 16.96 -9.95 -22.03
N GLN A 320 17.16 -11.07 -22.74
CA GLN A 320 17.21 -11.06 -24.20
C GLN A 320 15.89 -10.59 -24.80
N ILE A 321 14.75 -11.00 -24.24
CA ILE A 321 13.43 -10.53 -24.68
C ILE A 321 13.34 -9.00 -24.58
N ILE A 322 13.70 -8.43 -23.42
CA ILE A 322 13.62 -6.98 -23.21
C ILE A 322 14.57 -6.23 -24.16
N LYS A 323 15.80 -6.73 -24.35
CA LYS A 323 16.78 -6.14 -25.28
C LYS A 323 16.31 -6.20 -26.74
N ASN A 324 15.65 -7.29 -27.14
CA ASN A 324 15.08 -7.38 -28.49
C ASN A 324 13.96 -6.35 -28.71
N ILE A 325 13.19 -6.02 -27.67
CA ILE A 325 12.13 -4.99 -27.73
C ILE A 325 12.72 -3.57 -27.73
N GLU A 326 13.86 -3.37 -27.09
CA GLU A 326 14.60 -2.10 -27.08
C GLU A 326 15.10 -1.70 -28.48
N ASP A 327 15.41 -2.68 -29.34
CA ASP A 327 15.89 -2.46 -30.70
C ASP A 327 14.95 -1.54 -31.49
N PHE A 328 15.51 -0.54 -32.17
CA PHE A 328 14.77 0.41 -32.98
C PHE A 328 13.99 -0.26 -34.12
N ASN A 329 14.52 -1.35 -34.69
CA ASN A 329 13.91 -2.09 -35.79
C ASN A 329 12.83 -3.08 -35.34
N TYR A 330 12.61 -3.21 -34.02
CA TYR A 330 11.58 -4.08 -33.49
C TYR A 330 10.18 -3.64 -33.94
N ASP A 331 9.40 -4.60 -34.45
CA ASP A 331 8.01 -4.37 -34.84
C ASP A 331 7.07 -5.28 -34.04
N PRO A 332 6.33 -4.73 -33.06
CA PRO A 332 5.48 -5.52 -32.18
C PRO A 332 4.27 -6.15 -32.88
N LYS A 333 3.99 -5.81 -34.14
CA LYS A 333 2.99 -6.52 -34.95
C LYS A 333 3.58 -7.76 -35.64
N LYS A 334 4.89 -7.77 -35.92
CA LYS A 334 5.54 -8.84 -36.68
C LYS A 334 6.06 -9.98 -35.80
N VAL A 335 6.66 -9.65 -34.67
CA VAL A 335 7.28 -10.67 -33.81
C VAL A 335 7.09 -10.35 -32.34
N MET A 336 6.76 -11.39 -31.59
CA MET A 336 6.75 -11.41 -30.13
C MET A 336 7.72 -12.48 -29.65
N TYR A 337 8.15 -12.37 -28.39
CA TYR A 337 9.09 -13.31 -27.79
C TYR A 337 8.49 -13.99 -26.56
N THR A 338 8.83 -15.26 -26.38
CA THR A 338 8.52 -16.06 -25.18
C THR A 338 9.69 -16.99 -24.87
N LEU A 339 9.72 -17.57 -23.68
CA LEU A 339 10.65 -18.65 -23.34
C LEU A 339 10.11 -20.03 -23.73
N GLU A 340 8.82 -20.11 -24.04
CA GLU A 340 8.12 -21.35 -24.38
C GLU A 340 8.36 -21.73 -25.86
N SER A 341 8.31 -23.03 -26.14
CA SER A 341 8.35 -23.55 -27.51
C SER A 341 6.92 -23.74 -28.00
N LEU A 342 6.33 -22.66 -28.54
CA LEU A 342 4.96 -22.62 -29.01
C LEU A 342 4.91 -22.51 -30.53
N LYS A 343 3.97 -23.21 -31.16
CA LYS A 343 3.71 -23.11 -32.60
C LYS A 343 2.51 -22.23 -32.83
N VAL A 344 2.69 -21.21 -33.66
CA VAL A 344 1.63 -20.28 -34.05
C VAL A 344 1.65 -20.10 -35.56
N ASP A 345 0.47 -20.04 -36.16
CA ASP A 345 0.30 -19.77 -37.58
C ASP A 345 0.34 -18.26 -37.80
N LYS A 346 0.91 -17.85 -38.95
CA LYS A 346 0.87 -16.45 -39.37
C LYS A 346 -0.59 -16.07 -39.73
N PRO A 347 -1.17 -15.01 -39.15
CA PRO A 347 -2.48 -14.50 -39.54
C PRO A 347 -2.46 -13.98 -40.99
N ASP A 348 -3.55 -14.22 -41.70
CA ASP A 348 -3.81 -13.60 -43.01
C ASP A 348 -4.70 -12.37 -42.88
N SER A 349 -5.12 -11.78 -44.00
CA SER A 349 -5.95 -10.56 -44.02
C SER A 349 -7.35 -10.74 -43.43
N THR A 350 -7.81 -11.96 -43.20
CA THR A 350 -9.10 -12.25 -42.57
C THR A 350 -9.02 -12.22 -41.04
N ALA A 351 -7.82 -12.28 -40.46
CA ALA A 351 -7.66 -12.27 -39.02
C ALA A 351 -7.96 -10.87 -38.43
N SER A 352 -8.86 -10.80 -37.46
CA SER A 352 -9.32 -9.53 -36.88
C SER A 352 -9.80 -9.67 -35.43
N VAL A 353 -9.63 -8.59 -34.66
CA VAL A 353 -10.33 -8.38 -33.39
C VAL A 353 -11.45 -7.39 -33.68
N ASN A 354 -12.70 -7.84 -33.60
CA ASN A 354 -13.87 -7.10 -34.08
C ASN A 354 -14.47 -6.18 -33.01
N SER A 355 -14.39 -6.59 -31.75
CA SER A 355 -14.85 -5.82 -30.60
C SER A 355 -14.00 -6.15 -29.39
N LEU A 356 -13.84 -5.18 -28.49
CA LEU A 356 -13.15 -5.36 -27.23
C LEU A 356 -13.84 -4.54 -26.14
N SER A 357 -14.20 -5.23 -25.06
CA SER A 357 -14.86 -4.65 -23.89
C SER A 357 -14.05 -4.95 -22.63
N TYR A 358 -14.01 -3.97 -21.74
CA TYR A 358 -13.23 -3.99 -20.51
C TYR A 358 -14.14 -3.71 -19.33
N GLU A 359 -14.08 -4.60 -18.35
CA GLU A 359 -14.55 -4.43 -16.98
C GLU A 359 -13.38 -4.73 -16.03
N ASP A 360 -13.49 -4.35 -14.76
CA ASP A 360 -12.40 -4.49 -13.79
C ASP A 360 -11.92 -5.95 -13.63
N GLU A 361 -12.83 -6.91 -13.77
CA GLU A 361 -12.60 -8.33 -13.53
C GLU A 361 -12.77 -9.17 -14.79
N LYS A 362 -13.11 -8.54 -15.92
CA LYS A 362 -13.48 -9.25 -17.15
C LYS A 362 -13.11 -8.48 -18.41
N ILE A 363 -12.51 -9.19 -19.37
CA ILE A 363 -12.20 -8.66 -20.70
C ILE A 363 -12.85 -9.59 -21.71
N VAL A 364 -13.67 -9.06 -22.61
CA VAL A 364 -14.36 -9.87 -23.64
C VAL A 364 -14.08 -9.28 -25.01
N MET A 365 -13.73 -10.15 -25.95
CA MET A 365 -13.53 -9.78 -27.34
C MET A 365 -14.08 -10.82 -28.30
N GLU A 366 -14.61 -10.33 -29.43
CA GLU A 366 -14.98 -11.16 -30.57
C GLU A 366 -13.86 -11.11 -31.59
N VAL A 367 -13.37 -12.27 -31.99
CA VAL A 367 -12.22 -12.38 -32.89
C VAL A 367 -12.53 -13.31 -34.06
N ASN A 368 -11.86 -13.07 -35.18
CA ASN A 368 -11.76 -14.02 -36.28
C ASN A 368 -10.28 -14.37 -36.44
N ALA A 369 -9.91 -15.63 -36.23
CA ALA A 369 -8.56 -16.13 -36.44
C ALA A 369 -8.50 -16.90 -37.76
N SER A 370 -7.44 -16.70 -38.55
CA SER A 370 -7.27 -17.37 -39.84
C SER A 370 -6.52 -18.70 -39.74
N GLY A 371 -5.91 -18.97 -38.59
CA GLY A 371 -5.19 -20.19 -38.23
C GLY A 371 -5.09 -20.31 -36.70
N ASN A 372 -4.16 -21.11 -36.18
CA ASN A 372 -3.80 -21.09 -34.77
C ASN A 372 -2.94 -19.84 -34.48
N ASN A 373 -3.58 -18.68 -34.37
CA ASN A 373 -2.89 -17.41 -34.29
C ASN A 373 -2.61 -17.00 -32.85
N LEU A 374 -1.48 -16.32 -32.62
CA LEU A 374 -1.21 -15.67 -31.35
C LEU A 374 -2.03 -14.38 -31.23
N LEU A 375 -2.96 -14.35 -30.29
CA LEU A 375 -3.65 -13.14 -29.86
C LEU A 375 -2.88 -12.52 -28.70
N PHE A 376 -2.26 -11.36 -28.95
CA PHE A 376 -1.58 -10.58 -27.93
C PHE A 376 -2.56 -9.61 -27.25
N LEU A 377 -2.42 -9.46 -25.93
CA LEU A 377 -3.15 -8.49 -25.13
C LEU A 377 -2.15 -7.67 -24.29
N GLY A 378 -2.14 -6.36 -24.50
CA GLY A 378 -1.18 -5.43 -23.89
C GLY A 378 -1.35 -5.19 -22.39
N ASP A 379 -1.92 -6.15 -21.66
CA ASP A 379 -2.09 -6.14 -20.20
C ASP A 379 -1.07 -7.05 -19.54
N THR A 380 -0.64 -6.68 -18.33
CA THR A 380 0.45 -7.36 -17.65
C THR A 380 0.10 -8.82 -17.37
N TYR A 381 1.03 -9.75 -17.63
CA TYR A 381 0.88 -11.15 -17.28
C TYR A 381 0.91 -11.32 -15.76
N TYR A 382 -0.17 -11.87 -15.22
CA TYR A 382 -0.29 -12.18 -13.81
C TYR A 382 -0.92 -13.57 -13.65
N PRO A 383 -0.12 -14.62 -13.40
CA PRO A 383 -0.59 -16.00 -13.43
C PRO A 383 -1.59 -16.32 -12.31
N ASN A 384 -1.61 -15.52 -11.25
CA ASN A 384 -2.40 -15.79 -10.06
C ASN A 384 -3.77 -15.10 -10.13
N GLY A 385 -4.69 -15.68 -10.91
CA GLY A 385 -6.11 -15.32 -10.84
C GLY A 385 -6.74 -14.90 -12.16
N TRP A 386 -5.97 -14.68 -13.22
CA TRP A 386 -6.53 -14.52 -14.57
C TRP A 386 -6.65 -15.88 -15.25
N PHE A 387 -7.83 -16.13 -15.81
CA PHE A 387 -8.14 -17.29 -16.65
C PHE A 387 -8.60 -16.81 -18.02
N ALA A 388 -8.32 -17.58 -19.06
CA ALA A 388 -8.75 -17.27 -20.42
C ALA A 388 -9.61 -18.39 -20.98
N TYR A 389 -10.59 -18.03 -21.81
CA TYR A 389 -11.52 -18.95 -22.42
C TYR A 389 -11.72 -18.62 -23.91
N VAL A 390 -11.80 -19.64 -24.75
CA VAL A 390 -12.20 -19.56 -26.15
C VAL A 390 -13.52 -20.34 -26.29
N ASP A 391 -14.61 -19.62 -26.58
CA ASP A 391 -15.97 -20.17 -26.63
C ASP A 391 -16.36 -20.95 -25.37
N GLY A 392 -15.92 -20.46 -24.21
CA GLY A 392 -16.18 -21.08 -22.90
C GLY A 392 -15.24 -22.24 -22.53
N ASN A 393 -14.36 -22.68 -23.43
CA ASN A 393 -13.33 -23.66 -23.11
C ASN A 393 -12.08 -22.96 -22.60
N GLU A 394 -11.57 -23.38 -21.45
CA GLU A 394 -10.37 -22.80 -20.84
C GLU A 394 -9.15 -22.99 -21.76
N THR A 395 -8.34 -21.94 -21.90
CA THR A 395 -7.07 -21.96 -22.61
C THR A 395 -5.95 -21.39 -21.74
N GLU A 396 -4.75 -21.88 -21.95
CA GLU A 396 -3.57 -21.39 -21.25
C GLU A 396 -3.26 -19.93 -21.65
N ILE A 397 -2.92 -19.12 -20.65
CA ILE A 397 -2.41 -17.76 -20.84
C ILE A 397 -0.90 -17.84 -20.87
N HIS A 398 -0.30 -17.50 -21.99
CA HIS A 398 1.14 -17.50 -22.17
C HIS A 398 1.74 -16.15 -21.79
N LYS A 399 2.95 -16.20 -21.21
CA LYS A 399 3.74 -15.01 -20.92
C LYS A 399 4.46 -14.56 -22.19
N ILE A 400 4.05 -13.41 -22.70
CA ILE A 400 4.55 -12.82 -23.95
C ILE A 400 5.31 -11.54 -23.66
N ASN A 401 6.44 -11.36 -24.36
CA ASN A 401 7.30 -10.20 -24.24
C ASN A 401 7.61 -9.85 -22.78
N HIS A 402 8.11 -10.84 -22.01
CA HIS A 402 8.56 -10.70 -20.63
C HIS A 402 7.51 -10.30 -19.57
N GLY A 403 6.38 -9.72 -19.96
CA GLY A 403 5.49 -9.08 -18.98
C GLY A 403 4.04 -8.94 -19.40
N PHE A 404 3.64 -9.39 -20.58
CA PHE A 404 2.28 -9.26 -21.11
C PHE A 404 1.69 -10.62 -21.41
N ARG A 405 0.39 -10.67 -21.65
CA ARG A 405 -0.33 -11.93 -21.83
C ARG A 405 -0.72 -12.15 -23.28
N GLY A 406 -0.73 -13.41 -23.70
CA GLY A 406 -1.28 -13.82 -24.98
C GLY A 406 -1.91 -15.21 -24.88
N ILE A 407 -2.78 -15.51 -25.82
CA ILE A 407 -3.39 -16.84 -25.97
C ILE A 407 -3.29 -17.29 -27.42
N ILE A 408 -3.32 -18.60 -27.65
CA ILE A 408 -3.43 -19.17 -28.99
C ILE A 408 -4.91 -19.34 -29.28
N VAL A 409 -5.40 -18.69 -30.34
CA VAL A 409 -6.79 -18.82 -30.78
C VAL A 409 -6.82 -19.73 -32.01
N PRO A 410 -7.59 -20.83 -31.99
CA PRO A 410 -7.72 -21.71 -33.15
C PRO A 410 -8.44 -21.00 -34.31
N GLN A 411 -8.35 -21.58 -35.51
CA GLN A 411 -8.97 -21.01 -36.70
C GLN A 411 -10.49 -20.91 -36.56
N GLY A 412 -11.04 -19.73 -36.85
CA GLY A 412 -12.49 -19.49 -36.87
C GLY A 412 -12.90 -18.20 -36.18
N LYS A 413 -14.22 -18.03 -36.05
CA LYS A 413 -14.83 -16.95 -35.28
C LYS A 413 -15.00 -17.42 -33.85
N HIS A 414 -14.45 -16.67 -32.90
CA HIS A 414 -14.44 -17.05 -31.50
C HIS A 414 -14.80 -15.87 -30.60
N LYS A 415 -15.43 -16.20 -29.48
CA LYS A 415 -15.54 -15.31 -28.32
C LYS A 415 -14.41 -15.65 -27.36
N VAL A 416 -13.53 -14.68 -27.13
CA VAL A 416 -12.44 -14.78 -26.17
C VAL A 416 -12.80 -14.02 -24.90
N GLU A 417 -12.63 -14.66 -23.75
CA GLU A 417 -12.91 -14.06 -22.45
C GLU A 417 -11.70 -14.23 -21.53
N PHE A 418 -11.21 -13.13 -20.94
CA PHE A 418 -10.32 -13.18 -19.79
C PHE A 418 -11.12 -12.84 -18.53
N VAL A 419 -11.02 -13.66 -17.49
CA VAL A 419 -11.76 -13.48 -16.23
C VAL A 419 -10.78 -13.49 -15.06
N TYR A 420 -10.86 -12.49 -14.20
CA TYR A 420 -10.09 -12.42 -12.96
C TYR A 420 -10.88 -13.03 -11.81
N ALA A 421 -10.52 -14.25 -11.42
CA ALA A 421 -11.16 -15.02 -10.36
C ALA A 421 -10.12 -15.69 -9.43
N PRO A 422 -9.34 -14.92 -8.65
CA PRO A 422 -8.31 -15.48 -7.79
C PRO A 422 -8.88 -16.42 -6.73
N VAL A 423 -8.47 -17.69 -6.77
CA VAL A 423 -8.92 -18.75 -5.82
C VAL A 423 -8.68 -18.35 -4.36
N SER A 424 -7.57 -17.66 -4.09
CA SER A 424 -7.21 -17.19 -2.75
C SER A 424 -8.25 -16.22 -2.17
N PHE A 425 -8.83 -15.34 -2.99
CA PHE A 425 -9.88 -14.43 -2.56
C PHE A 425 -11.15 -15.19 -2.18
N ALA A 426 -11.57 -16.13 -3.02
CA ALA A 426 -12.76 -16.96 -2.76
C ALA A 426 -12.61 -17.74 -1.45
N VAL A 427 -11.47 -18.42 -1.25
CA VAL A 427 -11.19 -19.19 -0.03
C VAL A 427 -11.13 -18.29 1.21
N THR A 428 -10.39 -17.18 1.14
CA THR A 428 -10.20 -16.26 2.27
C THR A 428 -11.53 -15.63 2.70
N LYS A 429 -12.40 -15.28 1.74
CA LYS A 429 -13.74 -14.75 2.02
C LYS A 429 -14.54 -15.68 2.94
N TYR A 430 -14.56 -16.98 2.65
CA TYR A 430 -15.30 -17.95 3.47
C TYR A 430 -14.62 -18.21 4.83
N ILE A 431 -13.29 -18.29 4.87
CA ILE A 431 -12.54 -18.45 6.13
C ILE A 431 -12.81 -17.27 7.07
N VAL A 432 -12.70 -16.03 6.58
CA VAL A 432 -12.96 -14.82 7.38
C VAL A 432 -14.39 -14.80 7.90
N LEU A 433 -15.37 -15.16 7.06
CA LEU A 433 -16.76 -15.25 7.47
C LEU A 433 -16.95 -16.26 8.62
N ILE A 434 -16.41 -17.48 8.48
CA ILE A 434 -16.52 -18.53 9.49
C ILE A 434 -15.88 -18.10 10.81
N LEU A 435 -14.65 -17.55 10.77
CA LEU A 435 -13.93 -17.12 11.97
C LEU A 435 -14.62 -15.93 12.65
N SER A 436 -15.21 -15.02 11.89
CA SER A 436 -15.96 -13.88 12.43
C SER A 436 -17.23 -14.34 13.15
N VAL A 437 -17.99 -15.25 12.52
CA VAL A 437 -19.17 -15.86 13.15
C VAL A 437 -18.79 -16.62 14.42
N LEU A 438 -17.73 -17.43 14.37
CA LEU A 438 -17.25 -18.17 15.53
C LEU A 438 -16.85 -17.23 16.68
N THR A 439 -16.18 -16.12 16.39
CA THR A 439 -15.79 -15.14 17.40
C THR A 439 -17.01 -14.51 18.07
N ILE A 440 -18.02 -14.12 17.31
CA ILE A 440 -19.28 -13.59 17.84
C ILE A 440 -19.97 -14.64 18.72
N LEU A 441 -20.05 -15.90 18.27
CA LEU A 441 -20.65 -16.98 19.05
C LEU A 441 -19.91 -17.24 20.36
N LEU A 442 -18.58 -17.19 20.36
CA LEU A 442 -17.77 -17.35 21.56
C LEU A 442 -17.96 -16.18 22.55
N LEU A 443 -18.05 -14.94 22.06
CA LEU A 443 -18.34 -13.78 22.89
C LEU A 443 -19.74 -13.89 23.52
N LEU A 444 -20.76 -14.23 22.72
CA LEU A 444 -22.12 -14.45 23.22
C LEU A 444 -22.16 -15.57 24.26
N PHE A 445 -21.48 -16.69 23.99
CA PHE A 445 -21.38 -17.80 24.94
C PHE A 445 -20.70 -17.38 26.25
N SER A 446 -19.63 -16.58 26.18
CA SER A 446 -18.95 -16.07 27.38
C SER A 446 -19.87 -15.20 28.23
N VAL A 447 -20.58 -14.25 27.61
CA VAL A 447 -21.54 -13.37 28.31
C VAL A 447 -22.68 -14.19 28.93
N LEU A 448 -23.24 -15.16 28.20
CA LEU A 448 -24.31 -16.02 28.70
C LEU A 448 -23.84 -16.90 29.87
N LYS A 449 -22.60 -17.40 29.83
CA LYS A 449 -22.02 -18.20 30.91
C LYS A 449 -21.75 -17.36 32.15
N GLU A 450 -21.25 -16.15 31.99
CA GLU A 450 -20.97 -15.22 33.09
C GLU A 450 -22.27 -14.77 33.77
N ASN A 451 -23.30 -14.42 33.00
CA ASN A 451 -24.62 -14.11 33.53
C ASN A 451 -25.23 -15.31 34.30
N LYS A 452 -25.06 -16.54 33.81
CA LYS A 452 -25.50 -17.75 34.54
C LYS A 452 -24.71 -17.97 35.84
N MET A 453 -23.41 -17.67 35.88
CA MET A 453 -22.62 -17.75 37.11
C MET A 453 -23.06 -16.69 38.12
N LEU A 454 -23.23 -15.44 37.70
CA LEU A 454 -23.70 -14.34 38.54
C LEU A 454 -25.09 -14.63 39.13
N PHE A 455 -26.01 -15.17 38.32
CA PHE A 455 -27.33 -15.60 38.80
C PHE A 455 -27.21 -16.73 39.85
N LYS A 456 -26.35 -17.73 39.63
CA LYS A 456 -26.12 -18.81 40.60
C LYS A 456 -25.49 -18.34 41.91
N THR A 457 -24.59 -17.36 41.89
CA THR A 457 -24.05 -16.78 43.13
C THR A 457 -25.08 -15.95 43.88
N SER A 458 -25.94 -15.19 43.17
CA SER A 458 -27.00 -14.39 43.82
C SER A 458 -28.10 -15.23 44.49
N VAL A 459 -28.33 -16.45 44.01
CA VAL A 459 -29.33 -17.38 44.59
C VAL A 459 -28.77 -18.16 45.80
N ASN A 460 -27.44 -18.24 45.94
CA ASN A 460 -26.77 -19.00 47.00
C ASN A 460 -26.20 -18.13 48.14
N GLU A 461 -26.36 -16.81 48.10
CA GLU A 461 -26.09 -15.97 49.27
C GLU A 461 -27.30 -16.04 50.23
N PRO A 462 -27.13 -16.52 51.48
CA PRO A 462 -28.18 -16.41 52.49
C PRO A 462 -28.39 -14.93 52.80
N ALA A 463 -29.65 -14.48 52.79
CA ALA A 463 -30.01 -13.16 53.29
C ALA A 463 -29.64 -13.09 54.78
N ASN A 464 -28.65 -12.26 55.11
CA ASN A 464 -28.29 -11.86 56.47
C ASN A 464 -28.65 -10.40 56.68
#